data_AF-A0AAE3FN69-F1
#
_entry.id   AF-A0AAE3FN69-F1
#
_cell.length_a   1.000
_cell.length_b   1.000
_cell.length_c   1.000
_cell.angle_alpha   90.00
_cell.angle_beta   90.00
_cell.angle_gamma   90.00
#
_symmetry.space_group_name_H-M   'P 1'
#
loop_
_entity.id
_entity.type
_entity.pdbx_description
1 polymer ?
#
loop_
_entity_poly.entity_id
_entity_poly.type
_entity_poly.pdbx_seq_one_letter_code
_entity_poly.pdbx_strand_id
1 'polypeptide(L)'
;MIDEDNQPDTSEEIMGDRGRYINPRLFDLDRPRGILSKTDREYLVGNREYEHKQSELNRKQEIRKRIKNGLQDFELLENYLDVDQREKVFEDFDEDELDHYVTSLISYLYKSSEGDAEWLKENVRTGVFRGIATNEKGAMLGDIKSVSVDINIEYEPDVAQIYKKFTQSNEEPLTPEEIGLLVRHGKLSEADIEELDRSDPMETPVKLERMMEMRKQMIKESDEMELIEEDLQDKNNRE
;
A
#
# COMPACT_ATOMS: atom_id res chain seq x y z
N MET A 1 -14.81 33.94 17.03
CA MET A 1 -15.95 33.07 16.68
C MET A 1 -15.52 32.33 15.44
N ILE A 2 -15.08 31.10 15.63
CA ILE A 2 -14.79 30.16 14.55
C ILE A 2 -16.10 29.40 14.41
N ASP A 3 -16.68 29.40 13.21
CA ASP A 3 -17.94 28.70 12.94
C ASP A 3 -17.79 27.22 13.30
N GLU A 4 -18.55 26.76 14.29
CA GLU A 4 -18.58 25.38 14.79
C GLU A 4 -19.29 24.41 13.81
N ASP A 5 -19.89 24.93 12.73
CA ASP A 5 -20.76 24.18 11.82
C ASP A 5 -20.08 23.70 10.52
N ASN A 6 -18.75 23.74 10.43
CA ASN A 6 -18.01 23.21 9.28
C ASN A 6 -16.96 22.17 9.69
N GLN A 7 -17.32 21.29 10.64
CA GLN A 7 -16.65 20.01 10.75
C GLN A 7 -17.15 19.10 9.61
N PRO A 8 -16.28 18.54 8.78
CA PRO A 8 -16.71 17.54 7.80
C PRO A 8 -17.38 16.40 8.55
N ASP A 9 -18.55 15.99 8.07
CA ASP A 9 -19.28 14.84 8.59
C ASP A 9 -18.39 13.59 8.48
N THR A 10 -17.77 13.20 9.60
CA THR A 10 -16.85 12.07 9.66
C THR A 10 -17.59 10.72 9.71
N SER A 11 -18.91 10.71 9.57
CA SER A 11 -19.71 9.48 9.59
C SER A 11 -19.83 8.78 8.23
N GLU A 12 -19.31 9.38 7.16
CA GLU A 12 -19.12 8.71 5.88
C GLU A 12 -17.71 8.13 5.77
N GLU A 13 -17.64 6.81 5.76
CA GLU A 13 -16.46 6.01 5.49
C GLU A 13 -15.67 6.54 4.28
N ILE A 14 -14.51 7.15 4.52
CA ILE A 14 -13.64 7.60 3.42
C ILE A 14 -13.05 6.34 2.76
N MET A 15 -13.70 5.88 1.70
CA MET A 15 -13.14 4.83 0.84
C MET A 15 -11.90 5.37 0.13
N GLY A 16 -10.74 4.83 0.47
CA GLY A 16 -9.51 5.09 -0.26
C GLY A 16 -9.58 4.62 -1.72
N ASP A 17 -8.61 5.08 -2.51
CA ASP A 17 -8.42 4.80 -3.96
C ASP A 17 -8.38 3.31 -4.35
N ARG A 18 -8.49 2.38 -3.38
CA ARG A 18 -8.54 0.93 -3.57
C ARG A 18 -9.72 0.25 -2.87
N GLY A 19 -10.80 0.98 -2.59
CA GLY A 19 -12.00 0.46 -1.93
C GLY A 19 -11.76 -0.01 -0.49
N ARG A 20 -10.77 0.57 0.21
CA ARG A 20 -10.51 0.28 1.63
C ARG A 20 -10.95 1.46 2.47
N TYR A 21 -11.59 1.18 3.60
CA TYR A 21 -11.81 2.20 4.64
C TYR A 21 -10.46 2.82 5.04
N ILE A 22 -10.34 4.14 4.89
CA ILE A 22 -9.23 4.94 5.39
C ILE A 22 -9.74 5.65 6.64
N ASN A 23 -9.15 5.35 7.80
CA ASN A 23 -9.46 6.05 9.04
C ASN A 23 -9.22 7.57 8.85
N PRO A 24 -10.24 8.44 9.02
CA PRO A 24 -10.12 9.88 8.82
C PRO A 24 -9.02 10.54 9.66
N ARG A 25 -8.69 9.99 10.84
CA ARG A 25 -7.59 10.48 11.69
C ARG A 25 -6.21 10.31 11.07
N LEU A 26 -6.06 9.51 10.01
CA LEU A 26 -4.83 9.46 9.21
C LEU A 26 -4.49 10.83 8.59
N PHE A 27 -5.49 11.69 8.40
CA PHE A 27 -5.34 13.04 7.87
C PHE A 27 -5.12 14.10 8.96
N ASP A 28 -5.09 13.72 10.24
CA ASP A 28 -4.53 14.58 11.28
C ASP A 28 -2.99 14.60 11.13
N LEU A 29 -2.51 15.55 10.34
CA LEU A 29 -1.08 15.77 10.10
C LEU A 29 -0.40 16.53 11.24
N ASP A 30 -1.14 16.98 12.24
CA ASP A 30 -0.65 17.79 13.35
C ASP A 30 -0.52 17.02 14.67
N ARG A 31 -1.04 15.79 14.77
CA ARG A 31 -0.82 14.94 15.96
C ARG A 31 0.66 14.85 16.37
N PRO A 32 0.96 14.61 17.67
CA PRO A 32 2.33 14.43 18.14
C PRO A 32 3.10 13.35 17.37
N ARG A 33 4.42 13.53 17.34
CA ARG A 33 5.32 12.64 16.61
C ARG A 33 5.31 11.24 17.23
N GLY A 34 4.92 10.24 16.43
CA GLY A 34 5.24 8.84 16.68
C GLY A 34 6.49 8.42 15.89
N ILE A 35 6.42 7.30 15.18
CA ILE A 35 7.47 6.87 14.23
C ILE A 35 7.70 7.94 13.15
N LEU A 36 6.60 8.41 12.54
CA LEU A 36 6.62 9.40 11.48
C LEU A 36 6.60 10.83 12.06
N SER A 37 7.41 11.71 11.47
CA SER A 37 7.29 13.15 11.70
C SER A 37 6.07 13.73 10.98
N LYS A 38 5.69 14.99 11.29
CA LYS A 38 4.67 15.73 10.52
C LYS A 38 5.01 15.74 9.03
N THR A 39 6.25 16.06 8.69
CA THR A 39 6.69 16.10 7.29
C THR A 39 6.68 14.74 6.59
N ASP A 40 6.94 13.66 7.31
CA ASP A 40 6.81 12.31 6.74
C ASP A 40 5.36 12.02 6.37
N ARG A 41 4.41 12.40 7.23
CA ARG A 41 2.98 12.24 6.95
C ARG A 41 2.52 13.10 5.78
N GLU A 42 2.88 14.40 5.78
CA GLU A 42 2.60 15.32 4.66
C GLU A 42 3.08 14.74 3.32
N TYR A 43 4.30 14.18 3.29
CA TYR A 43 4.85 13.56 2.10
C TYR A 43 4.08 12.30 1.67
N LEU A 44 3.75 11.40 2.62
CA LEU A 44 3.07 10.14 2.31
C LEU A 44 1.63 10.33 1.82
N VAL A 45 0.94 11.38 2.27
CA VAL A 45 -0.44 11.69 1.83
C VAL A 45 -0.49 12.61 0.61
N GLY A 46 0.66 13.01 0.05
CA GLY A 46 0.74 13.89 -1.12
C GLY A 46 0.61 15.39 -0.83
N ASN A 47 0.49 15.80 0.44
CA ASN A 47 0.44 17.22 0.84
C ASN A 47 1.81 17.91 0.77
N ARG A 48 2.87 17.16 0.45
CA ARG A 48 4.22 17.71 0.24
C ARG A 48 4.92 16.98 -0.88
N GLU A 49 5.32 17.74 -1.89
CA GLU A 49 6.13 17.26 -3.00
C GLU A 49 7.56 17.84 -2.91
N TYR A 50 8.49 17.18 -3.58
CA TYR A 50 9.88 17.60 -3.65
C TYR A 50 10.27 17.85 -5.11
N GLU A 51 10.67 19.07 -5.42
CA GLU A 51 11.13 19.45 -6.78
C GLU A 51 12.37 18.67 -7.22
N HIS A 52 13.25 18.34 -6.27
CA HIS A 52 14.49 17.62 -6.54
C HIS A 52 14.40 16.17 -6.14
N LYS A 53 14.68 15.27 -7.10
CA LYS A 53 14.72 13.81 -6.90
C LYS A 53 15.57 13.38 -5.71
N GLN A 54 16.71 14.04 -5.48
CA GLN A 54 17.58 13.72 -4.34
C GLN A 54 16.91 14.01 -2.99
N SER A 55 16.15 15.10 -2.88
CA SER A 55 15.40 15.45 -1.67
C SER A 55 14.29 14.44 -1.38
N GLU A 56 13.61 13.98 -2.43
CA GLU A 56 12.60 12.93 -2.32
C GLU A 56 13.21 11.59 -1.87
N LEU A 57 14.33 11.18 -2.46
CA LEU A 57 15.05 9.96 -2.07
C LEU A 57 15.51 10.02 -0.60
N ASN A 58 16.02 11.18 -0.17
CA ASN A 58 16.40 11.40 1.23
C ASN A 58 15.18 11.28 2.15
N ARG A 59 14.01 11.83 1.77
CA ARG A 59 12.77 11.65 2.53
C ARG A 59 12.39 10.18 2.66
N LYS A 60 12.38 9.43 1.55
CA LYS A 60 12.10 7.98 1.57
C LYS A 60 13.07 7.23 2.48
N GLN A 61 14.36 7.59 2.45
CA GLN A 61 15.38 6.99 3.30
C GLN A 61 15.14 7.27 4.80
N GLU A 62 14.81 8.51 5.15
CA GLU A 62 14.51 8.89 6.54
C GLU A 62 13.28 8.16 7.08
N ILE A 63 12.23 8.02 6.27
CA ILE A 63 11.04 7.24 6.64
C ILE A 63 11.42 5.79 6.92
N ARG A 64 12.17 5.13 6.02
CA ARG A 64 12.65 3.75 6.24
C ARG A 64 13.47 3.62 7.52
N LYS A 65 14.37 4.57 7.76
CA LYS A 65 15.20 4.58 8.98
C LYS A 65 14.34 4.70 10.22
N ARG A 66 13.33 5.57 10.23
CA ARG A 66 12.41 5.74 11.36
C ARG A 66 11.59 4.50 11.64
N ILE A 67 11.02 3.88 10.61
CA ILE A 67 10.28 2.62 10.76
C ILE A 67 11.18 1.55 11.37
N LYS A 68 12.41 1.38 10.85
CA LYS A 68 13.37 0.43 11.41
C LYS A 68 13.64 0.68 12.90
N ASN A 69 13.93 1.92 13.29
CA ASN A 69 14.19 2.24 14.70
C ASN A 69 12.94 2.07 15.57
N GLY A 70 11.77 2.49 15.09
CA GLY A 70 10.50 2.31 15.81
C GLY A 70 10.14 0.85 16.03
N LEU A 71 10.46 -0.05 15.09
CA LEU A 71 10.32 -1.50 15.29
C LEU A 71 11.27 -2.02 16.37
N GLN A 72 12.50 -1.52 16.44
CA GLN A 72 13.46 -1.88 17.49
C GLN A 72 13.03 -1.36 18.86
N ASP A 73 12.38 -0.20 18.91
CA ASP A 73 11.89 0.38 20.15
C ASP A 73 10.86 -0.52 20.85
N PHE A 74 10.09 -1.35 20.13
CA PHE A 74 9.17 -2.29 20.76
C PHE A 74 9.86 -3.33 21.64
N GLU A 75 11.10 -3.72 21.33
CA GLU A 75 11.89 -4.58 22.21
C GLU A 75 12.24 -3.85 23.51
N LEU A 76 12.49 -2.54 23.45
CA LEU A 76 12.71 -1.73 24.66
C LEU A 76 11.41 -1.59 25.46
N LEU A 77 10.28 -1.33 24.80
CA LEU A 77 8.98 -1.19 25.47
C LEU A 77 8.53 -2.50 26.14
N GLU A 78 8.73 -3.64 25.49
CA GLU A 78 8.42 -4.96 26.05
C GLU A 78 9.23 -5.23 27.34
N ASN A 79 10.52 -4.90 27.33
CA ASN A 79 11.44 -5.26 28.41
C ASN A 79 11.53 -4.22 29.54
N TYR A 80 11.24 -2.95 29.27
CA TYR A 80 11.55 -1.86 30.20
C TYR A 80 10.41 -0.87 30.48
N LEU A 81 9.31 -0.90 29.71
CA LEU A 81 8.16 -0.06 30.04
C LEU A 81 7.29 -0.75 31.10
N ASP A 82 7.04 -0.05 32.19
CA ASP A 82 6.21 -0.55 33.30
C ASP A 82 4.79 -0.91 32.82
N VAL A 83 4.23 -1.95 33.43
CA VAL A 83 2.94 -2.53 33.03
C VAL A 83 1.80 -1.49 33.10
N ASP A 84 1.77 -0.68 34.15
CA ASP A 84 0.75 0.36 34.33
C ASP A 84 0.82 1.45 33.24
N GLN A 85 2.02 1.73 32.72
CA GLN A 85 2.20 2.64 31.61
C GLN A 85 1.79 2.01 30.28
N ARG A 86 2.03 0.70 30.11
CA ARG A 86 1.57 -0.03 28.92
C ARG A 86 0.05 -0.09 28.83
N GLU A 87 -0.63 -0.34 29.94
CA GLU A 87 -2.10 -0.39 29.99
C GLU A 87 -2.70 0.97 29.59
N LYS A 88 -2.16 2.07 30.11
CA LYS A 88 -2.61 3.44 29.78
C LYS A 88 -2.50 3.80 28.30
N VAL A 89 -1.56 3.21 27.56
CA VAL A 89 -1.46 3.44 26.11
C VAL A 89 -2.74 3.00 25.40
N PHE A 90 -3.42 1.97 25.88
CA PHE A 90 -4.64 1.45 25.27
C PHE A 90 -5.91 2.16 25.77
N GLU A 91 -5.88 2.83 26.94
CA GLU A 91 -7.04 3.52 27.52
C GLU A 91 -7.49 4.74 26.69
N ASP A 92 -6.57 5.36 25.94
CA ASP A 92 -6.83 6.56 25.15
C ASP A 92 -7.43 6.27 23.75
N PHE A 93 -7.60 4.99 23.38
CA PHE A 93 -8.19 4.59 22.11
C PHE A 93 -9.60 4.04 22.28
N ASP A 94 -10.50 4.40 21.36
CA ASP A 94 -11.76 3.68 21.21
C ASP A 94 -11.47 2.27 20.64
N GLU A 95 -12.23 1.25 21.04
CA GLU A 95 -11.97 -0.17 20.68
C GLU A 95 -11.86 -0.38 19.15
N ASP A 96 -12.79 0.18 18.38
CA ASP A 96 -12.79 0.12 16.91
C ASP A 96 -11.58 0.80 16.27
N GLU A 97 -11.04 1.84 16.91
CA GLU A 97 -9.89 2.59 16.42
C GLU A 97 -8.60 1.79 16.61
N LEU A 98 -8.45 1.19 17.79
CA LEU A 98 -7.31 0.33 18.10
C LEU A 98 -7.24 -0.85 17.12
N ASP A 99 -8.36 -1.51 16.86
CA ASP A 99 -8.48 -2.61 15.91
C ASP A 99 -8.02 -2.20 14.50
N HIS A 100 -8.39 -1.00 14.06
CA HIS A 100 -7.97 -0.48 12.76
C HIS A 100 -6.44 -0.28 12.67
N TYR A 101 -5.82 0.26 13.72
CA TYR A 101 -4.37 0.47 13.74
C TYR A 101 -3.60 -0.85 13.85
N VAL A 102 -4.06 -1.78 14.67
CA VAL A 102 -3.47 -3.12 14.79
C VAL A 102 -3.59 -3.87 13.46
N THR A 103 -4.76 -3.84 12.83
CA THR A 103 -4.98 -4.46 11.50
C THR A 103 -4.08 -3.85 10.43
N SER A 104 -3.90 -2.52 10.46
CA SER A 104 -3.01 -1.81 9.54
C SER A 104 -1.54 -2.21 9.74
N LEU A 105 -1.10 -2.38 10.98
CA LEU A 105 0.24 -2.89 11.30
C LEU A 105 0.43 -4.32 10.77
N ILE A 106 -0.52 -5.22 11.03
CA ILE A 106 -0.47 -6.61 10.54
C ILE A 106 -0.43 -6.64 9.01
N SER A 107 -1.27 -5.84 8.34
CA SER A 107 -1.26 -5.74 6.87
C SER A 107 0.06 -5.20 6.33
N TYR A 108 0.66 -4.21 7.01
CA TYR A 108 1.96 -3.67 6.66
C TYR A 108 3.07 -4.72 6.79
N LEU A 109 3.08 -5.48 7.89
CA LEU A 109 4.06 -6.56 8.12
C LEU A 109 3.93 -7.66 7.07
N TYR A 110 2.71 -8.14 6.80
CA TYR A 110 2.45 -9.14 5.77
C TYR A 110 2.93 -8.72 4.37
N LYS A 111 2.66 -7.47 3.98
CA LYS A 111 3.13 -6.93 2.68
C LYS A 111 4.64 -6.76 2.66
N SER A 112 5.24 -6.37 3.78
CA SER A 112 6.69 -6.17 3.90
C SER A 112 7.47 -7.48 3.91
N SER A 113 6.81 -8.59 4.28
CA SER A 113 7.33 -9.96 4.16
C SER A 113 6.95 -10.64 2.84
N GLU A 114 6.64 -9.86 1.79
CA GLU A 114 6.27 -10.36 0.46
C GLU A 114 5.06 -11.33 0.47
N GLY A 115 4.19 -11.21 1.46
CA GLY A 115 3.02 -12.09 1.61
C GLY A 115 3.30 -13.41 2.30
N ASP A 116 4.41 -13.56 3.03
CA ASP A 116 4.71 -14.75 3.81
C ASP A 116 3.77 -14.88 5.04
N ALA A 117 2.68 -15.63 4.86
CA ALA A 117 1.69 -15.88 5.90
C ALA A 117 2.24 -16.77 7.04
N GLU A 118 3.16 -17.69 6.73
CA GLU A 118 3.74 -18.60 7.72
C GLU A 118 4.70 -17.83 8.63
N TRP A 119 5.52 -16.95 8.06
CA TRP A 119 6.35 -16.02 8.83
C TRP A 119 5.50 -15.17 9.79
N LEU A 120 4.38 -14.61 9.31
CA LEU A 120 3.50 -13.81 10.16
C LEU A 120 2.89 -14.66 11.28
N LYS A 121 2.37 -15.84 10.95
CA LYS A 121 1.79 -16.80 11.92
C LYS A 121 2.79 -17.15 13.02
N GLU A 122 4.03 -17.46 12.65
CA GLU A 122 5.08 -17.84 13.59
C GLU A 122 5.50 -16.68 14.52
N ASN A 123 5.57 -15.46 13.98
CA ASN A 123 5.89 -14.27 14.78
C ASN A 123 4.76 -13.92 15.76
N VAL A 124 3.49 -14.00 15.34
CA VAL A 124 2.34 -13.83 16.25
C VAL A 124 2.35 -14.89 17.33
N ARG A 125 2.55 -16.17 16.97
CA ARG A 125 2.64 -17.28 17.92
C ARG A 125 3.75 -17.04 18.95
N THR A 126 4.93 -16.64 18.50
CA THR A 126 6.08 -16.35 19.36
C THR A 126 5.82 -15.15 20.26
N GLY A 127 5.23 -14.07 19.75
CA GLY A 127 4.86 -12.88 20.52
C GLY A 127 3.86 -13.21 21.63
N VAL A 128 2.79 -13.93 21.33
CA VAL A 128 1.80 -14.39 22.32
C VAL A 128 2.45 -15.30 23.36
N PHE A 129 3.29 -16.24 22.94
CA PHE A 129 4.03 -17.10 23.87
C PHE A 129 4.87 -16.27 24.84
N ARG A 130 5.64 -15.29 24.35
CA ARG A 130 6.46 -14.40 25.19
C ARG A 130 5.62 -13.58 26.15
N GLY A 131 4.53 -12.98 25.67
CA GLY A 131 3.64 -12.15 26.48
C GLY A 131 2.93 -12.92 27.60
N ILE A 132 2.65 -14.21 27.42
CA ILE A 132 2.12 -15.07 28.48
C ILE A 132 3.25 -15.57 29.39
N ALA A 133 4.40 -15.91 28.80
CA ALA A 133 5.49 -16.56 29.51
C ALA A 133 6.14 -15.63 30.53
N THR A 134 6.11 -14.32 30.37
CA THR A 134 6.76 -13.39 31.29
C THR A 134 5.74 -12.74 32.23
N ASN A 135 6.01 -12.77 33.53
CA ASN A 135 5.28 -11.88 34.46
C ASN A 135 5.84 -10.45 34.41
N GLU A 136 5.23 -9.55 35.18
CA GLU A 136 5.60 -8.13 35.29
C GLU A 136 7.09 -7.86 35.57
N LYS A 137 7.84 -8.86 36.08
CA LYS A 137 9.29 -8.79 36.37
C LYS A 137 10.14 -9.61 35.40
N GLY A 138 9.57 -10.08 34.29
CA GLY A 138 10.25 -10.93 33.31
C GLY A 138 10.49 -12.38 33.77
N ALA A 139 9.92 -12.82 34.89
CA ALA A 139 10.08 -14.19 35.36
C ALA A 139 9.05 -15.12 34.68
N MET A 140 9.47 -16.36 34.37
CA MET A 140 8.61 -17.30 33.66
C MET A 140 7.36 -17.69 34.46
N LEU A 141 6.17 -17.51 33.86
CA LEU A 141 4.86 -17.90 34.39
C LEU A 141 4.54 -19.35 34.02
N GLY A 142 4.99 -20.29 34.85
CA GLY A 142 4.64 -21.71 34.75
C GLY A 142 4.94 -22.36 33.39
N ASP A 143 4.44 -23.58 33.20
CA ASP A 143 4.64 -24.32 31.96
C ASP A 143 3.49 -24.03 30.98
N ILE A 144 3.73 -23.16 30.00
CA ILE A 144 2.83 -22.98 28.87
C ILE A 144 2.78 -24.30 28.09
N LYS A 145 1.59 -24.91 28.00
CA LYS A 145 1.41 -26.19 27.28
C LYS A 145 1.48 -26.04 25.76
N SER A 146 0.83 -25.02 25.20
CA SER A 146 0.83 -24.76 23.76
C SER A 146 0.23 -23.39 23.44
N VAL A 147 0.72 -22.74 22.38
CA VAL A 147 0.09 -21.58 21.72
C VAL A 147 -0.15 -21.97 20.26
N SER A 148 -1.37 -21.79 19.78
CA SER A 148 -1.79 -22.08 18.40
C SER A 148 -2.36 -20.81 17.78
N VAL A 149 -1.95 -20.55 16.55
CA VAL A 149 -2.40 -19.44 15.71
C VAL A 149 -2.68 -20.05 14.35
N ASP A 150 -3.86 -19.81 13.81
CA ASP A 150 -4.27 -20.36 12.51
C ASP A 150 -4.77 -19.23 11.61
N ILE A 151 -4.19 -19.16 10.42
CA ILE A 151 -4.53 -18.19 9.38
C ILE A 151 -4.97 -19.02 8.17
N ASN A 152 -6.28 -19.01 7.91
CA ASN A 152 -6.87 -19.68 6.76
C ASN A 152 -7.21 -18.60 5.72
N ILE A 153 -6.52 -18.62 4.58
CA ILE A 153 -6.77 -17.70 3.48
C ILE A 153 -7.54 -18.45 2.40
N GLU A 154 -8.83 -18.17 2.30
CA GLU A 154 -9.67 -18.60 1.20
C GLU A 154 -9.78 -17.44 0.22
N TYR A 155 -9.05 -17.51 -0.90
CA TYR A 155 -9.12 -16.49 -1.95
C TYR A 155 -10.15 -16.92 -2.98
N GLU A 156 -11.26 -16.17 -3.06
CA GLU A 156 -12.13 -16.21 -4.23
C GLU A 156 -11.64 -15.14 -5.22
N PRO A 157 -11.01 -15.54 -6.34
CA PRO A 157 -10.54 -14.60 -7.32
C PRO A 157 -11.69 -13.81 -7.94
N ASP A 158 -11.52 -12.50 -8.07
CA ASP A 158 -12.48 -11.66 -8.79
C ASP A 158 -12.36 -11.91 -10.30
N VAL A 159 -13.14 -12.89 -10.77
CA VAL A 159 -13.21 -13.29 -12.18
C VAL A 159 -13.55 -12.11 -13.08
N ALA A 160 -14.35 -11.14 -12.60
CA ALA A 160 -14.73 -9.97 -13.40
C ALA A 160 -13.55 -9.01 -13.58
N GLN A 161 -12.74 -8.79 -12.53
CA GLN A 161 -11.52 -8.00 -12.64
C GLN A 161 -10.45 -8.69 -13.50
N ILE A 162 -10.28 -10.00 -13.38
CA ILE A 162 -9.35 -10.77 -14.22
C ILE A 162 -9.79 -10.70 -15.69
N TYR A 163 -11.10 -10.77 -15.96
CA TYR A 163 -11.63 -10.60 -17.32
C TYR A 163 -11.47 -9.16 -17.83
N LYS A 164 -11.57 -8.16 -16.96
CA LYS A 164 -11.26 -6.78 -17.30
C LYS A 164 -9.78 -6.60 -17.65
N LYS A 165 -8.86 -7.26 -16.92
CA LYS A 165 -7.42 -7.31 -17.22
C LYS A 165 -7.14 -7.99 -18.57
N PHE A 166 -7.93 -8.98 -18.97
CA PHE A 166 -7.84 -9.61 -20.30
C PHE A 166 -8.31 -8.68 -21.43
N THR A 167 -9.46 -8.03 -21.25
CA THR A 167 -10.13 -7.25 -22.30
C THR A 167 -9.54 -5.85 -22.48
N GLN A 168 -8.95 -5.29 -21.42
CA GLN A 168 -8.18 -4.06 -21.50
C GLN A 168 -6.73 -4.47 -21.79
N SER A 169 -6.07 -3.87 -22.80
CA SER A 169 -4.64 -4.08 -23.06
C SER A 169 -3.79 -3.56 -21.89
N ASN A 170 -3.77 -4.32 -20.80
CA ASN A 170 -2.97 -4.07 -19.63
C ASN A 170 -1.53 -4.50 -19.92
N GLU A 171 -0.55 -3.77 -19.40
CA GLU A 171 0.87 -4.06 -19.63
C GLU A 171 1.32 -5.40 -19.00
N GLU A 172 0.55 -5.93 -18.05
CA GLU A 172 0.82 -7.20 -17.41
C GLU A 172 0.01 -8.36 -18.03
N PRO A 173 0.66 -9.40 -18.56
CA PRO A 173 -0.02 -10.58 -19.09
C PRO A 173 -0.78 -11.33 -17.98
N LEU A 174 -1.78 -12.12 -18.38
CA LEU A 174 -2.45 -13.03 -17.47
C LEU A 174 -1.52 -14.15 -17.04
N THR A 175 -1.59 -14.57 -15.77
CA THR A 175 -0.91 -15.79 -15.32
C THR A 175 -1.64 -17.05 -15.82
N PRO A 176 -0.97 -18.20 -15.89
CA PRO A 176 -1.63 -19.48 -16.25
C PRO A 176 -2.85 -19.80 -15.36
N GLU A 177 -2.80 -19.45 -14.08
CA GLU A 177 -3.90 -19.63 -13.13
C GLU A 177 -5.08 -18.71 -13.45
N GLU A 178 -4.81 -17.45 -13.81
CA GLU A 178 -5.83 -16.48 -14.24
C GLU A 178 -6.52 -16.93 -15.53
N ILE A 179 -5.74 -17.41 -16.52
CA ILE A 179 -6.28 -17.97 -17.77
C ILE A 179 -7.15 -19.19 -17.47
N GLY A 180 -6.64 -20.14 -16.69
CA GLY A 180 -7.38 -21.36 -16.32
C GLY A 180 -8.67 -21.05 -15.57
N LEU A 181 -8.67 -20.00 -14.73
CA LEU A 181 -9.86 -19.53 -14.04
C LEU A 181 -10.89 -18.95 -15.02
N LEU A 182 -10.48 -18.06 -15.93
CA LEU A 182 -11.41 -17.49 -16.92
C LEU A 182 -12.01 -18.56 -17.84
N VAL A 183 -11.24 -19.58 -18.22
CA VAL A 183 -11.75 -20.74 -18.99
C VAL A 183 -12.81 -21.52 -18.18
N ARG A 184 -12.51 -21.86 -16.92
CA ARG A 184 -13.47 -22.59 -16.04
C ARG A 184 -14.78 -21.84 -15.86
N HIS A 185 -14.73 -20.51 -15.83
CA HIS A 185 -15.92 -19.65 -15.70
C HIS A 185 -16.58 -19.27 -17.04
N GLY A 186 -16.13 -19.86 -18.16
CA GLY A 186 -16.70 -19.63 -19.49
C GLY A 186 -16.53 -18.19 -19.99
N LYS A 187 -15.52 -17.47 -19.47
CA LYS A 187 -15.21 -16.09 -19.85
C LYS A 187 -14.24 -16.00 -21.04
N LEU A 188 -13.46 -17.05 -21.29
CA LEU A 188 -12.63 -17.20 -22.49
C LEU A 188 -13.25 -18.22 -23.43
N SER A 189 -13.33 -17.87 -24.71
CA SER A 189 -13.69 -18.74 -25.82
C SER A 189 -12.47 -19.43 -26.42
N GLU A 190 -12.68 -20.44 -27.27
CA GLU A 190 -11.60 -21.12 -28.01
C GLU A 190 -10.78 -20.12 -28.84
N ALA A 191 -11.41 -19.09 -29.41
CA ALA A 191 -10.73 -18.04 -30.17
C ALA A 191 -9.82 -17.16 -29.30
N ASP A 192 -10.24 -16.87 -28.06
CA ASP A 192 -9.45 -16.09 -27.11
C ASP A 192 -8.21 -16.87 -26.64
N ILE A 193 -8.34 -18.19 -26.50
CA ILE A 193 -7.23 -19.08 -26.15
C ILE A 193 -6.22 -19.16 -27.29
N GLU A 194 -6.67 -19.23 -28.55
CA GLU A 194 -5.77 -19.18 -29.71
C GLU A 194 -5.04 -17.84 -29.84
N GLU A 195 -5.64 -16.72 -29.43
CA GLU A 195 -4.97 -15.42 -29.39
C GLU A 195 -3.83 -15.40 -28.35
N LEU A 196 -4.08 -16.00 -27.18
CA LEU A 196 -3.07 -16.16 -26.13
C LEU A 196 -1.96 -17.16 -26.48
N ASP A 197 -2.26 -18.21 -27.24
CA ASP A 197 -1.28 -19.22 -27.70
C ASP A 197 -0.39 -18.70 -28.83
N ARG A 198 -0.89 -17.75 -29.64
CA ARG A 198 -0.11 -17.07 -30.70
C ARG A 198 0.81 -15.97 -30.17
N SER A 199 0.65 -15.52 -28.93
CA SER A 199 1.66 -14.69 -28.26
C SER A 199 2.85 -15.55 -27.87
N ASP A 200 3.83 -15.66 -28.77
CA ASP A 200 5.13 -16.25 -28.47
C ASP A 200 5.74 -15.50 -27.25
N PRO A 201 6.14 -16.20 -26.17
CA PRO A 201 6.80 -15.59 -25.01
C PRO A 201 8.06 -14.80 -25.37
N MET A 202 8.59 -14.95 -26.60
CA MET A 202 9.76 -14.27 -27.14
C MET A 202 9.45 -13.25 -28.26
N GLU A 203 8.21 -13.07 -28.74
CA GLU A 203 7.88 -12.04 -29.77
C GLU A 203 7.54 -10.64 -29.23
N THR A 204 8.02 -10.28 -28.04
CA THR A 204 8.29 -8.86 -27.75
C THR A 204 9.65 -8.50 -28.36
N PRO A 205 9.70 -8.17 -29.66
CA PRO A 205 10.14 -6.81 -29.95
C PRO A 205 9.49 -6.09 -31.16
N VAL A 206 8.71 -6.69 -32.06
CA VAL A 206 8.35 -5.97 -33.31
C VAL A 206 7.15 -5.03 -33.17
N LYS A 207 6.08 -5.46 -32.48
CA LYS A 207 4.91 -4.60 -32.21
C LYS A 207 5.25 -3.49 -31.22
N LEU A 208 6.01 -3.82 -30.17
CA LEU A 208 6.43 -2.86 -29.15
C LEU A 208 7.37 -1.81 -29.73
N GLU A 209 8.31 -2.21 -30.60
CA GLU A 209 9.22 -1.29 -31.28
C GLU A 209 8.47 -0.38 -32.25
N ARG A 210 7.52 -0.90 -33.04
CA ARG A 210 6.62 -0.05 -33.86
C ARG A 210 5.77 0.91 -33.04
N MET A 211 5.27 0.48 -31.89
CA MET A 211 4.49 1.35 -31.00
C MET A 211 5.36 2.43 -30.34
N MET A 212 6.60 2.10 -29.98
CA MET A 212 7.58 3.07 -29.47
C MET A 212 8.00 4.07 -30.56
N GLU A 213 8.10 3.63 -31.81
CA GLU A 213 8.45 4.48 -32.95
C GLU A 213 7.29 5.43 -33.32
N MET A 214 6.05 4.93 -33.36
CA MET A 214 4.85 5.76 -33.49
C MET A 214 4.73 6.79 -32.36
N ARG A 215 5.06 6.41 -31.13
CA ARG A 215 5.03 7.31 -29.97
C ARG A 215 6.10 8.39 -30.04
N LYS A 216 7.33 8.07 -30.51
CA LYS A 216 8.37 9.08 -30.76
C LYS A 216 7.95 10.07 -31.83
N GLN A 217 7.24 9.60 -32.86
CA GLN A 217 6.75 10.46 -33.93
C GLN A 217 5.65 11.40 -33.44
N MET A 218 4.70 10.90 -32.64
CA MET A 218 3.64 11.73 -32.03
C MET A 218 4.19 12.76 -31.05
N ILE A 219 5.19 12.42 -30.24
CA ILE A 219 5.82 13.39 -29.33
C ILE A 219 6.53 14.49 -30.13
N LYS A 220 7.24 14.13 -31.20
CA LYS A 220 7.91 15.11 -32.05
C LYS A 220 6.92 16.03 -32.77
N GLU A 221 5.80 15.49 -33.23
CA GLU A 221 4.73 16.27 -33.87
C GLU A 221 4.00 17.18 -32.85
N SER A 222 3.88 16.74 -31.58
CA SER A 222 3.34 17.56 -30.49
C SER A 222 4.27 18.73 -30.14
N ASP A 223 5.56 18.47 -29.98
CA ASP A 223 6.57 19.50 -29.66
C ASP A 223 6.71 20.52 -30.82
N GLU A 224 6.61 20.07 -32.07
CA GLU A 224 6.62 20.95 -33.25
C GLU A 224 5.35 21.79 -33.35
N MET A 225 4.19 21.30 -32.91
CA MET A 225 2.95 22.10 -32.85
C MET A 225 2.97 23.13 -31.71
N GLU A 226 3.52 22.79 -30.54
CA GLU A 226 3.65 23.72 -29.40
C GLU A 226 4.57 24.90 -29.73
N LEU A 227 5.69 24.65 -30.43
CA LEU A 227 6.60 25.70 -30.91
C LEU A 227 5.96 26.63 -31.95
N ILE A 228 5.06 26.12 -32.79
CA ILE A 228 4.33 26.92 -33.78
C ILE A 228 3.26 27.79 -33.10
N GLU A 229 2.59 27.27 -32.05
CA GLU A 229 1.59 28.03 -31.29
C GLU A 229 2.22 29.16 -30.45
N GLU A 230 3.39 28.93 -29.84
CA GLU A 230 4.14 29.98 -29.13
C GLU A 230 4.61 31.09 -30.09
N ASP A 231 5.13 30.75 -31.28
CA ASP A 231 5.56 31.72 -32.29
C ASP A 231 4.39 32.55 -32.88
N LEU A 232 3.17 31.99 -32.91
CA LEU A 232 1.96 32.68 -33.35
C LEU A 232 1.41 33.62 -32.27
N GLN A 233 1.50 33.24 -30.99
CA GLN A 233 1.10 34.10 -29.87
C GLN A 233 2.06 35.30 -29.70
N ASP A 234 3.36 35.09 -29.89
CA ASP A 234 4.36 36.17 -29.79
C ASP A 234 4.29 37.19 -30.93
N LYS A 235 3.79 36.79 -32.11
CA LYS A 235 3.52 37.71 -33.22
C LYS A 235 2.25 38.54 -33.01
N ASN A 236 1.20 37.96 -32.44
CA ASN A 236 -0.05 38.68 -32.15
C ASN A 236 0.06 39.68 -30.99
N ASN A 237 1.05 39.53 -30.10
CA ASN A 237 1.31 40.48 -29.01
C ASN A 237 2.22 41.66 -29.41
N ARG A 238 2.65 41.75 -30.68
CA ARG A 238 3.55 42.81 -31.19
C ARG A 238 2.93 43.72 -32.27
N GLU A 239 1.64 43.58 -32.57
CA GLU A 239 0.84 44.56 -33.33
C GLU A 239 -0.03 45.41 -32.40
#